data_AF-A0A830DCI3-F1
#
_entry.id   AF-A0A830DCI3-F1
#
_cell.length_a   1.000
_cell.length_b   1.000
_cell.length_c   1.000
_cell.angle_alpha   90.00
_cell.angle_beta   90.00
_cell.angle_gamma   90.00
#
_symmetry.space_group_name_H-M   'P 1'
#
loop_
_entity.id
_entity.type
_entity.pdbx_description
1 polymer ?
#
loop_
_entity_poly.entity_id
_entity_poly.type
_entity_poly.pdbx_seq_one_letter_code
_entity_poly.pdbx_strand_id
1 'polypeptide(L)'
;MATTLSLSSSSLWQQCTIPTSRIIIPKFKTRASLSTSLSSMAATAVNVVPAVIVGGGRVGKALQDMGGGDDVLVKRGEPVPLDFAGPILVCTRNDDLDAVLDSTPKSRWSDLVFFQNGMLEPWFQSKGLGDADQVLAYFAVSKLGEPPIDGITDTNPEGLTAAYGKWASAVSTRLRAGGLSCKVLEKDAFQKQMLEKLIWICAFMLVGARHPGATEQSRIGYVLTHVQLLTFLLQLRR
;
A
#
# COMPACT_ATOMS: atom_id res chain seq x y z
N MET A 1 -31.86 -39.74 38.04
CA MET A 1 -31.62 -38.66 39.02
C MET A 1 -31.01 -37.49 38.28
N ALA A 2 -31.82 -36.50 37.93
CA ALA A 2 -31.38 -35.26 37.31
C ALA A 2 -32.24 -34.15 37.92
N THR A 3 -31.60 -33.26 38.67
CA THR A 3 -32.22 -32.21 39.47
C THR A 3 -32.50 -31.02 38.58
N THR A 4 -33.79 -30.74 38.34
CA THR A 4 -34.29 -29.48 37.81
C THR A 4 -34.35 -28.45 38.95
N LEU A 5 -33.72 -27.29 38.76
CA LEU A 5 -33.96 -26.12 39.61
C LEU A 5 -34.57 -25.01 38.76
N SER A 6 -35.87 -24.82 39.01
CA SER A 6 -36.64 -23.62 38.67
C SER A 6 -36.36 -22.56 39.73
N LEU A 7 -36.15 -21.31 39.33
CA LEU A 7 -36.29 -20.18 40.24
C LEU A 7 -37.09 -19.07 39.55
N SER A 8 -38.16 -18.71 40.26
CA SER A 8 -39.27 -17.87 39.88
C SER A 8 -38.96 -16.39 40.13
N SER A 9 -39.74 -15.57 39.43
CA SER A 9 -39.80 -14.10 39.39
C SER A 9 -40.02 -13.39 40.72
N SER A 10 -39.51 -12.17 40.83
CA SER A 10 -40.25 -11.07 41.48
C SER A 10 -39.78 -9.69 40.99
N SER A 11 -40.73 -8.95 40.43
CA SER A 11 -40.71 -7.54 40.06
C SER A 11 -40.77 -6.62 41.28
N LEU A 12 -39.99 -5.54 41.29
CA LEU A 12 -40.20 -4.39 42.16
C LEU A 12 -39.93 -3.10 41.39
N TRP A 13 -41.04 -2.44 41.05
CA TRP A 13 -41.09 -1.05 40.62
C TRP A 13 -40.87 -0.15 41.83
N GLN A 14 -39.89 0.75 41.78
CA GLN A 14 -39.89 1.95 42.61
C GLN A 14 -39.45 3.15 41.79
N GLN A 15 -40.44 4.01 41.54
CA GLN A 15 -40.29 5.40 41.14
C GLN A 15 -39.56 6.14 42.27
N CYS A 16 -38.54 6.94 41.93
CA CYS A 16 -38.09 8.02 42.80
C CYS A 16 -37.71 9.24 41.97
N THR A 17 -38.27 10.36 42.42
CA THR A 17 -38.39 11.67 41.80
C THR A 17 -37.08 12.47 41.80
N ILE A 18 -36.93 13.29 40.75
CA ILE A 18 -35.83 14.23 40.52
C ILE A 18 -35.91 15.40 41.53
N PRO A 19 -34.82 15.76 42.22
CA PRO A 19 -34.74 17.03 42.94
C PRO A 19 -34.08 18.11 42.07
N THR A 20 -34.82 19.20 41.86
CA THR A 20 -34.41 20.42 41.16
C THR A 20 -33.52 21.26 42.07
N SER A 21 -32.21 21.29 41.83
CA SER A 21 -31.29 22.20 42.52
C SER A 21 -30.81 23.30 41.57
N ARG A 22 -31.23 24.54 41.84
CA ARG A 22 -30.79 25.76 41.16
C ARG A 22 -29.31 26.02 41.47
N ILE A 23 -28.45 25.99 40.45
CA ILE A 23 -27.05 26.41 40.56
C ILE A 23 -26.91 27.79 39.94
N ILE A 24 -26.44 28.73 40.76
CA ILE A 24 -26.13 30.12 40.40
C ILE A 24 -24.76 30.15 39.72
N ILE A 25 -24.69 30.69 38.49
CA ILE A 25 -23.45 30.80 37.70
C ILE A 25 -22.79 32.17 38.00
N PRO A 26 -21.57 32.23 38.56
CA PRO A 26 -20.80 33.47 38.57
C PRO A 26 -20.10 33.66 37.20
N LYS A 27 -20.26 34.86 36.63
CA LYS A 27 -19.56 35.30 35.41
C LYS A 27 -18.06 35.44 35.68
N PHE A 28 -17.27 34.47 35.25
CA PHE A 28 -15.82 34.64 35.13
C PHE A 28 -15.47 35.21 33.75
N LYS A 29 -14.89 36.42 33.75
CA LYS A 29 -14.18 36.98 32.59
C LYS A 29 -12.82 36.30 32.50
N THR A 30 -12.53 35.68 31.36
CA THR A 30 -11.17 35.26 31.01
C THR A 30 -10.75 35.83 29.67
N ARG A 31 -9.48 36.22 29.68
CA ARG A 31 -8.72 37.06 28.79
C ARG A 31 -8.24 36.26 27.58
N ALA A 32 -8.06 36.96 26.46
CA ALA A 32 -7.64 36.46 25.16
C ALA A 32 -6.47 35.47 25.19
N SER A 33 -6.53 34.45 24.32
CA SER A 33 -5.43 33.55 24.01
C SER A 33 -5.20 33.49 22.50
N LEU A 34 -3.99 33.91 22.14
CA LEU A 34 -3.19 33.72 20.92
C LEU A 34 -3.83 32.99 19.73
N SER A 35 -3.96 33.74 18.62
CA SER A 35 -4.08 33.20 17.27
C SER A 35 -2.77 32.51 16.88
N THR A 36 -2.74 31.18 16.93
CA THR A 36 -1.71 30.38 16.26
C THR A 36 -1.89 30.56 14.76
N SER A 37 -0.98 31.29 14.12
CA SER A 37 -0.88 31.36 12.67
C SER A 37 -0.59 29.97 12.14
N LEU A 38 -1.59 29.35 11.51
CA LEU A 38 -1.37 28.22 10.62
C LEU A 38 -0.53 28.73 9.44
N SER A 39 0.78 28.55 9.52
CA SER A 39 1.65 28.67 8.34
C SER A 39 1.20 27.60 7.36
N SER A 40 0.38 27.99 6.38
CA SER A 40 0.09 27.17 5.22
C SER A 40 1.42 26.91 4.51
N MET A 41 1.99 25.73 4.71
CA MET A 41 3.07 25.26 3.85
C MET A 41 2.49 25.25 2.44
N ALA A 42 2.93 26.19 1.62
CA ALA A 42 2.66 26.17 0.20
C ALA A 42 3.23 24.83 -0.31
N ALA A 43 2.35 23.89 -0.65
CA ALA A 43 2.74 22.66 -1.31
C ALA A 43 3.41 23.09 -2.61
N THR A 44 4.74 23.01 -2.66
CA THR A 44 5.48 23.05 -3.92
C THR A 44 4.86 21.96 -4.78
N ALA A 45 4.21 22.37 -5.88
CA ALA A 45 3.62 21.42 -6.82
C ALA A 45 4.73 20.49 -7.30
N VAL A 46 4.71 19.25 -6.82
CA VAL A 46 5.67 18.23 -7.21
C VAL A 46 5.38 17.92 -8.67
N ASN A 47 6.31 18.25 -9.57
CA ASN A 47 6.15 17.97 -10.99
C ASN A 47 6.25 16.46 -11.22
N VAL A 48 5.09 15.79 -11.29
CA VAL A 48 4.98 14.37 -11.59
C VAL A 48 5.01 14.17 -13.10
N VAL A 49 5.94 13.35 -13.59
CA VAL A 49 6.05 13.01 -15.01
C VAL A 49 4.81 12.22 -15.46
N PRO A 50 4.12 12.62 -16.55
CA PRO A 50 3.02 11.83 -17.11
C PRO A 50 3.47 10.41 -17.49
N ALA A 51 2.57 9.45 -17.34
CA ALA A 51 2.87 8.04 -17.55
C ALA A 51 1.78 7.34 -18.37
N VAL A 52 2.18 6.28 -19.07
CA VAL A 52 1.24 5.25 -19.48
C VAL A 52 1.06 4.28 -18.32
N ILE A 53 -0.16 3.91 -17.98
CA ILE A 53 -0.46 2.98 -16.90
C ILE A 53 -1.17 1.77 -17.50
N VAL A 54 -0.52 0.61 -17.44
CA VAL A 54 -1.08 -0.64 -17.98
C VAL A 54 -1.75 -1.40 -16.85
N GLY A 55 -3.08 -1.50 -16.90
CA GLY A 55 -3.90 -2.20 -15.91
C GLY A 55 -4.61 -1.27 -14.92
N GLY A 56 -5.91 -1.03 -15.16
CA GLY A 56 -6.80 -0.21 -14.31
C GLY A 56 -7.30 -0.88 -13.03
N GLY A 57 -6.46 -1.72 -12.41
CA GLY A 57 -6.75 -2.31 -11.10
C GLY A 57 -6.55 -1.30 -9.97
N ARG A 58 -6.58 -1.80 -8.72
CA ARG A 58 -6.40 -0.98 -7.51
C ARG A 58 -5.12 -0.14 -7.53
N VAL A 59 -3.97 -0.77 -7.85
CA VAL A 59 -2.67 -0.09 -7.90
C VAL A 59 -2.60 0.88 -9.08
N GLY A 60 -2.96 0.44 -10.29
CA GLY A 60 -2.88 1.31 -11.47
C GLY A 60 -3.78 2.55 -11.35
N LYS A 61 -4.99 2.40 -10.79
CA LYS A 61 -5.87 3.55 -10.54
C LYS A 61 -5.30 4.48 -9.49
N ALA A 62 -4.75 3.96 -8.39
CA ALA A 62 -4.09 4.78 -7.38
C ALA A 62 -2.90 5.56 -7.96
N LEU A 63 -2.07 4.93 -8.81
CA LEU A 63 -0.96 5.62 -9.47
C LEU A 63 -1.43 6.70 -10.44
N GLN A 64 -2.56 6.49 -11.14
CA GLN A 64 -3.18 7.51 -11.99
C GLN A 64 -3.64 8.71 -11.15
N ASP A 65 -4.25 8.45 -10.00
CA ASP A 65 -4.77 9.51 -9.11
C ASP A 65 -3.63 10.32 -8.44
N MET A 66 -2.42 9.75 -8.35
CA MET A 66 -1.19 10.45 -7.95
C MET A 66 -0.52 11.25 -9.09
N GLY A 67 -1.03 11.13 -10.31
CA GLY A 67 -0.51 11.82 -11.48
C GLY A 67 -0.93 13.30 -11.56
N GLY A 68 -0.44 13.99 -12.59
CA GLY A 68 -0.82 15.37 -12.89
C GLY A 68 -2.13 15.51 -13.69
N GLY A 69 -2.78 14.39 -14.07
CA GLY A 69 -3.98 14.36 -14.91
C GLY A 69 -3.73 13.98 -16.38
N ASP A 70 -2.48 13.99 -16.84
CA ASP A 70 -2.08 13.70 -18.22
C ASP A 70 -1.72 12.22 -18.48
N ASP A 71 -2.02 11.34 -17.52
CA ASP A 71 -1.72 9.92 -17.64
C ASP A 71 -2.68 9.21 -18.59
N VAL A 72 -2.14 8.26 -19.36
CA VAL A 72 -2.93 7.40 -20.24
C VAL A 72 -3.12 6.04 -19.58
N LEU A 73 -4.36 5.67 -19.29
CA LEU A 73 -4.70 4.34 -18.78
C LEU A 73 -4.95 3.38 -19.95
N VAL A 74 -4.17 2.31 -20.02
CA VAL A 74 -4.30 1.23 -21.02
C VAL A 74 -4.93 0.01 -20.36
N LYS A 75 -6.05 -0.45 -20.92
CA LYS A 75 -6.77 -1.64 -20.47
C LYS A 75 -6.35 -2.87 -21.27
N ARG A 76 -6.85 -4.03 -20.83
CA ARG A 76 -6.60 -5.31 -21.50
C ARG A 76 -7.05 -5.23 -22.96
N GLY A 77 -6.15 -5.56 -23.88
CA GLY A 77 -6.40 -5.57 -25.32
C GLY A 77 -6.20 -4.24 -26.03
N GLU A 78 -5.94 -3.16 -25.29
CA GLU A 78 -5.59 -1.86 -25.88
C GLU A 78 -4.06 -1.80 -26.10
N PRO A 79 -3.59 -1.24 -27.23
CA PRO A 79 -2.17 -1.09 -27.49
C PRO A 79 -1.57 0.03 -26.62
N VAL A 80 -0.31 -0.14 -26.21
CA VAL A 80 0.45 0.95 -25.57
C VAL A 80 0.81 2.00 -26.64
N PRO A 81 0.53 3.29 -26.39
CA PRO A 81 0.83 4.35 -27.36
C PRO A 81 2.31 4.45 -27.69
N LEU A 82 2.65 4.51 -28.98
CA LEU A 82 4.02 4.70 -29.45
C LEU A 82 4.54 6.09 -29.09
N ASP A 83 3.73 7.12 -29.38
CA ASP A 83 4.10 8.54 -29.31
C ASP A 83 3.79 9.19 -27.94
N PHE A 84 4.05 8.46 -26.85
CA PHE A 84 3.91 8.99 -25.49
C PHE A 84 5.26 9.03 -24.80
N ALA A 85 5.72 10.21 -24.39
CA ALA A 85 6.97 10.33 -23.63
C ALA A 85 6.73 10.01 -22.15
N GLY A 86 7.58 9.17 -21.56
CA GLY A 86 7.52 8.85 -20.14
C GLY A 86 7.49 7.35 -19.84
N PRO A 87 7.42 7.00 -18.54
CA PRO A 87 7.39 5.62 -18.10
C PRO A 87 6.08 4.92 -18.45
N ILE A 88 6.15 3.59 -18.59
CA ILE A 88 5.01 2.69 -18.73
C ILE A 88 4.90 1.88 -17.44
N LEU A 89 3.98 2.26 -16.55
CA LEU A 89 3.78 1.63 -15.24
C LEU A 89 2.93 0.36 -15.40
N VAL A 90 3.56 -0.81 -15.30
CA VAL A 90 2.91 -2.11 -15.46
C VAL A 90 2.29 -2.53 -14.13
N CYS A 91 0.96 -2.45 -14.05
CA CYS A 91 0.16 -2.71 -12.84
C CYS A 91 -0.76 -3.92 -12.99
N THR A 92 -0.51 -4.77 -13.98
CA THR A 92 -1.22 -6.03 -14.21
C THR A 92 -0.72 -7.13 -13.26
N ARG A 93 -1.39 -8.27 -13.29
CA ARG A 93 -0.93 -9.50 -12.62
C ARG A 93 0.23 -10.13 -13.41
N ASN A 94 0.99 -11.00 -12.74
CA ASN A 94 2.16 -11.65 -13.33
C ASN A 94 1.81 -12.56 -14.53
N ASP A 95 0.62 -13.18 -14.54
CA ASP A 95 0.11 -14.03 -15.62
C ASP A 95 -0.24 -13.24 -16.89
N ASP A 96 -0.37 -11.92 -16.80
CA ASP A 96 -0.68 -11.04 -17.93
C ASP A 96 0.57 -10.40 -18.57
N LEU A 97 1.79 -10.60 -18.03
CA LEU A 97 2.98 -9.85 -18.45
C LEU A 97 3.38 -10.10 -19.92
N ASP A 98 3.20 -11.32 -20.43
CA ASP A 98 3.48 -11.61 -21.84
C ASP A 98 2.58 -10.78 -22.77
N ALA A 99 1.29 -10.64 -22.44
CA ALA A 99 0.36 -9.82 -23.20
C ALA A 99 0.68 -8.31 -23.13
N VAL A 100 1.29 -7.86 -22.02
CA VAL A 100 1.80 -6.48 -21.91
C VAL A 100 2.94 -6.26 -22.92
N LEU A 101 3.88 -7.21 -23.04
CA LEU A 101 4.95 -7.11 -24.02
C LEU A 101 4.42 -7.12 -25.46
N ASP A 102 3.46 -7.99 -25.76
CA ASP A 102 2.86 -8.11 -27.10
C ASP A 102 2.12 -6.83 -27.53
N SER A 103 1.50 -6.14 -26.57
CA SER A 103 0.79 -4.87 -26.79
C SER A 103 1.68 -3.63 -26.68
N THR A 104 2.96 -3.79 -26.28
CA THR A 104 3.93 -2.69 -26.15
C THR A 104 4.87 -2.66 -27.34
N PRO A 105 4.97 -1.52 -28.08
CA PRO A 105 5.96 -1.37 -29.12
C PRO A 105 7.37 -1.69 -28.60
N LYS A 106 8.12 -2.54 -29.31
CA LYS A 106 9.43 -3.02 -28.85
C LYS A 106 10.43 -1.90 -28.55
N SER A 107 10.33 -0.77 -29.27
CA SER A 107 11.13 0.45 -29.04
C SER A 107 10.88 1.08 -27.66
N ARG A 108 9.75 0.78 -27.03
CA ARG A 108 9.32 1.31 -25.72
C ARG A 108 9.53 0.33 -24.57
N TRP A 109 10.07 -0.87 -24.83
CA TRP A 109 10.30 -1.85 -23.76
C TRP A 109 11.28 -1.33 -22.69
N SER A 110 12.20 -0.42 -23.04
CA SER A 110 13.11 0.25 -22.11
C SER A 110 12.43 1.30 -21.23
N ASP A 111 11.14 1.56 -21.41
CA ASP A 111 10.34 2.44 -20.55
C ASP A 111 9.37 1.68 -19.63
N LEU A 112 9.35 0.34 -19.70
CA LEU A 112 8.50 -0.50 -18.85
C LEU A 112 9.01 -0.50 -17.40
N VAL A 113 8.12 -0.17 -16.47
CA VAL A 113 8.37 -0.17 -15.02
C VAL A 113 7.44 -1.19 -14.36
N PHE A 114 8.00 -2.23 -13.77
CA PHE A 114 7.26 -3.38 -13.24
C PHE A 114 6.93 -3.22 -11.75
N PHE A 115 5.64 -3.17 -11.39
CA PHE A 115 5.13 -3.10 -10.00
C PHE A 115 4.78 -4.49 -9.40
N GLN A 116 5.31 -5.54 -10.00
CA GLN A 116 4.95 -6.91 -9.66
C GLN A 116 5.61 -7.37 -8.36
N ASN A 117 4.93 -8.29 -7.67
CA ASN A 117 5.55 -9.04 -6.59
C ASN A 117 6.30 -10.25 -7.13
N GLY A 118 7.35 -10.66 -6.42
CA GLY A 118 8.15 -11.83 -6.75
C GLY A 118 9.55 -11.46 -7.27
N MET A 119 10.23 -12.45 -7.81
CA MET A 119 11.55 -12.34 -8.46
C MET A 119 11.34 -12.51 -9.96
N LEU A 120 11.37 -11.41 -10.71
CA LEU A 120 11.06 -11.42 -12.15
C LEU A 120 12.29 -11.67 -13.02
N GLU A 121 13.49 -11.69 -12.45
CA GLU A 121 14.77 -11.85 -13.17
C GLU A 121 14.79 -13.03 -14.14
N PRO A 122 14.30 -14.25 -13.80
CA PRO A 122 14.25 -15.34 -14.77
C PRO A 122 13.35 -15.02 -15.97
N TRP A 123 12.20 -14.38 -15.72
CA TRP A 123 11.29 -13.95 -16.79
C TRP A 123 11.92 -12.84 -17.63
N PHE A 124 12.51 -11.82 -17.01
CA PHE A 124 13.23 -10.76 -17.73
C PHE A 124 14.34 -11.31 -18.62
N GLN A 125 15.16 -12.24 -18.11
CA GLN A 125 16.21 -12.89 -18.90
C GLN A 125 15.62 -13.61 -20.13
N SER A 126 14.51 -14.34 -19.95
CA SER A 126 13.85 -15.05 -21.06
C SER A 126 13.33 -14.11 -22.17
N LYS A 127 13.04 -12.85 -21.84
CA LYS A 127 12.54 -11.82 -22.77
C LYS A 127 13.62 -10.86 -23.26
N GLY A 128 14.84 -10.93 -22.73
CA GLY A 128 15.91 -9.98 -23.01
C GLY A 128 15.75 -8.62 -22.32
N LEU A 129 15.08 -8.58 -21.17
CA LEU A 129 14.78 -7.38 -20.37
C LEU A 129 15.73 -7.20 -19.17
N GLY A 130 17.04 -7.37 -19.38
CA GLY A 130 18.01 -7.61 -18.29
C GLY A 130 18.07 -6.55 -17.17
N ASP A 131 17.95 -5.26 -17.52
CA ASP A 131 17.97 -4.13 -16.57
C ASP A 131 16.63 -3.35 -16.59
N ALA A 132 15.52 -4.07 -16.73
CA ALA A 132 14.19 -3.46 -16.68
C ALA A 132 13.96 -2.73 -15.34
N ASP A 133 13.23 -1.62 -15.42
CA ASP A 133 12.82 -0.84 -14.27
C ASP A 133 11.84 -1.62 -13.38
N GLN A 134 12.04 -1.57 -12.07
CA GLN A 134 11.25 -2.35 -11.12
C GLN A 134 10.87 -1.54 -9.89
N VAL A 135 9.74 -1.91 -9.28
CA VAL A 135 9.24 -1.32 -8.04
C VAL A 135 8.83 -2.42 -7.05
N LEU A 136 9.52 -2.46 -5.92
CA LEU A 136 9.11 -3.26 -4.77
C LEU A 136 8.08 -2.49 -3.97
N ALA A 137 6.80 -2.62 -4.33
CA ALA A 137 5.71 -1.92 -3.64
C ALA A 137 5.48 -2.45 -2.21
N TYR A 138 5.69 -1.62 -1.20
CA TYR A 138 5.28 -1.85 0.19
C TYR A 138 4.21 -0.84 0.58
N PHE A 139 3.12 -0.84 -0.17
CA PHE A 139 1.91 -0.10 0.17
C PHE A 139 0.71 -0.97 -0.22
N ALA A 140 -0.44 -0.69 0.38
CA ALA A 140 -1.66 -1.43 0.12
C ALA A 140 -2.76 -0.49 -0.37
N VAL A 141 -3.44 -0.88 -1.44
CA VAL A 141 -4.71 -0.27 -1.84
C VAL A 141 -5.81 -1.26 -1.49
N SER A 142 -6.58 -0.95 -0.45
CA SER A 142 -7.62 -1.85 0.08
C SER A 142 -8.69 -2.11 -0.98
N LYS A 143 -9.27 -1.05 -1.55
CA LYS A 143 -10.30 -1.11 -2.61
C LYS A 143 -10.04 -0.09 -3.71
N LEU A 144 -10.69 -0.29 -4.85
CA LEU A 144 -10.57 0.63 -5.98
C LEU A 144 -11.09 2.03 -5.58
N GLY A 145 -10.30 3.06 -5.83
CA GLY A 145 -10.63 4.45 -5.48
C GLY A 145 -10.34 4.84 -4.04
N GLU A 146 -9.87 3.93 -3.18
CA GLU A 146 -9.35 4.28 -1.86
C GLU A 146 -7.88 4.71 -1.96
N PRO A 147 -7.43 5.68 -1.16
CA PRO A 147 -6.03 6.06 -1.13
C PRO A 147 -5.18 4.88 -0.65
N PRO A 148 -3.97 4.71 -1.18
CA PRO A 148 -3.05 3.71 -0.67
C PRO A 148 -2.59 4.04 0.74
N ILE A 149 -2.32 2.99 1.51
CA ILE A 149 -1.71 3.05 2.82
C ILE A 149 -0.25 2.64 2.67
N ASP A 150 0.65 3.51 3.10
CA ASP A 150 2.09 3.23 3.10
C ASP A 150 2.44 2.13 4.12
N GLY A 151 3.42 1.29 3.78
CA GLY A 151 3.96 0.22 4.62
C GLY A 151 5.00 0.72 5.63
N ILE A 152 4.89 1.96 6.09
CA ILE A 152 5.72 2.50 7.16
C ILE A 152 5.35 1.81 8.48
N THR A 153 6.37 1.43 9.26
CA THR A 153 6.19 0.82 10.58
C THR A 153 7.12 1.49 11.59
N ASP A 154 6.92 1.27 12.88
CA ASP A 154 7.81 1.79 13.94
C ASP A 154 9.28 1.36 13.75
N THR A 155 9.49 0.17 13.16
CA THR A 155 10.81 -0.38 12.87
C THR A 155 11.40 0.08 11.54
N ASN A 156 10.57 0.61 10.64
CA ASN A 156 10.97 1.13 9.32
C ASN A 156 10.24 2.46 9.07
N PRO A 157 10.53 3.50 9.87
CA PRO A 157 9.84 4.79 9.79
C PRO A 157 10.04 5.50 8.44
N GLU A 158 11.10 5.14 7.72
CA GLU A 158 11.42 5.66 6.38
C GLU A 158 10.71 4.90 5.24
N GLY A 159 10.01 3.80 5.57
CA GLY A 159 9.28 2.96 4.63
C GLY A 159 10.14 1.98 3.83
N LEU A 160 9.46 0.98 3.24
CA LEU A 160 10.11 -0.13 2.53
C LEU A 160 9.88 -0.10 1.02
N THR A 161 9.03 0.78 0.49
CA THR A 161 8.86 0.82 -0.98
C THR A 161 10.17 1.26 -1.64
N ALA A 162 10.61 0.55 -2.68
CA ALA A 162 11.85 0.85 -3.39
C ALA A 162 11.66 0.75 -4.91
N ALA A 163 12.34 1.61 -5.65
CA ALA A 163 12.37 1.62 -7.11
C ALA A 163 13.82 1.53 -7.63
N TYR A 164 13.98 0.86 -8.77
CA TYR A 164 15.25 0.68 -9.49
C TYR A 164 15.04 0.91 -10.99
N GLY A 165 16.08 1.45 -11.64
CA GLY A 165 16.12 1.67 -13.09
C GLY A 165 16.05 3.14 -13.51
N LYS A 166 15.94 3.35 -14.83
CA LYS A 166 15.92 4.66 -15.50
C LYS A 166 14.88 5.63 -14.94
N TRP A 167 13.68 5.11 -14.64
CA TRP A 167 12.50 5.84 -14.20
C TRP A 167 12.30 5.82 -12.69
N ALA A 168 13.21 5.22 -11.91
CA ALA A 168 13.08 5.09 -10.46
C ALA A 168 12.86 6.43 -9.74
N SER A 169 13.55 7.49 -10.16
CA SER A 169 13.35 8.84 -9.60
C SER A 169 11.97 9.42 -9.91
N ALA A 170 11.45 9.20 -11.13
CA ALA A 170 10.12 9.65 -11.53
C ALA A 170 9.03 8.89 -10.76
N VAL A 171 9.17 7.58 -10.61
CA VAL A 171 8.29 6.74 -9.78
C VAL A 171 8.31 7.21 -8.33
N SER A 172 9.51 7.42 -7.78
CA SER A 172 9.68 7.86 -6.40
C SER A 172 9.03 9.23 -6.15
N THR A 173 9.13 10.14 -7.12
CA THR A 173 8.46 11.45 -7.10
C THR A 173 6.94 11.31 -7.11
N ARG A 174 6.40 10.45 -8.01
CA ARG A 174 4.95 10.16 -8.08
C ARG A 174 4.41 9.56 -6.78
N LEU A 175 5.09 8.55 -6.23
CA LEU A 175 4.68 7.92 -4.98
C LEU A 175 4.67 8.92 -3.81
N ARG A 176 5.68 9.79 -3.72
CA ARG A 176 5.72 10.87 -2.72
C ARG A 176 4.62 11.90 -2.89
N ALA A 177 4.24 12.24 -4.12
CA ALA A 177 3.09 13.09 -4.38
C ALA A 177 1.77 12.46 -3.86
N GLY A 178 1.70 11.13 -3.87
CA GLY A 178 0.63 10.34 -3.24
C GLY A 178 0.75 10.13 -1.73
N GLY A 179 1.73 10.77 -1.06
CA GLY A 179 1.97 10.59 0.37
C GLY A 179 2.65 9.26 0.75
N LEU A 180 3.25 8.56 -0.23
CA LEU A 180 3.96 7.30 0.00
C LEU A 180 5.48 7.51 0.00
N SER A 181 6.16 6.78 0.88
CA SER A 181 7.59 6.59 0.87
C SER A 181 8.02 5.82 -0.39
N CYS A 182 9.23 6.13 -0.87
CA CYS A 182 9.88 5.34 -1.91
C CYS A 182 11.38 5.63 -1.88
N LYS A 183 12.20 4.59 -1.75
CA LYS A 183 13.65 4.65 -1.92
C LYS A 183 13.99 4.49 -3.40
N VAL A 184 15.04 5.15 -3.86
CA VAL A 184 15.67 4.85 -5.17
C VAL A 184 16.95 4.12 -4.85
N LEU A 185 17.08 2.90 -5.36
CA LEU A 185 18.19 2.01 -5.05
C LEU A 185 18.96 1.62 -6.30
N GLU A 186 20.26 1.44 -6.13
CA GLU A 186 21.10 0.77 -7.13
C GLU A 186 20.85 -0.73 -7.14
N LYS A 187 21.25 -1.39 -8.23
CA LYS A 187 20.93 -2.79 -8.53
C LYS A 187 21.16 -3.74 -7.37
N ASP A 188 22.37 -3.75 -6.80
CA ASP A 188 22.73 -4.69 -5.72
C ASP A 188 21.89 -4.48 -4.45
N ALA A 189 21.59 -3.22 -4.11
CA ALA A 189 20.76 -2.91 -2.95
C ALA A 189 19.29 -3.28 -3.20
N PHE A 190 18.79 -3.01 -4.41
CA PHE A 190 17.44 -3.38 -4.81
C PHE A 190 17.25 -4.91 -4.80
N GLN A 191 18.21 -5.67 -5.32
CA GLN A 191 18.14 -7.13 -5.37
C GLN A 191 18.15 -7.77 -3.98
N LYS A 192 18.95 -7.24 -3.04
CA LYS A 192 18.92 -7.68 -1.63
C LYS A 192 17.52 -7.49 -1.04
N GLN A 193 16.94 -6.31 -1.22
CA GLN A 193 15.62 -6.01 -0.69
C GLN A 193 14.51 -6.84 -1.37
N MET A 194 14.64 -7.12 -2.67
CA MET A 194 13.71 -7.99 -3.39
C MET A 194 13.74 -9.43 -2.85
N LEU A 195 14.93 -9.98 -2.56
CA LEU A 195 15.08 -11.29 -1.94
C LEU A 195 14.46 -11.32 -0.54
N GLU A 196 14.69 -10.29 0.28
CA GLU A 196 14.05 -10.16 1.60
C GLU A 196 12.52 -10.15 1.47
N LYS A 197 11.97 -9.34 0.55
CA LYS A 197 10.53 -9.30 0.27
C LYS A 197 10.00 -10.65 -0.17
N LEU A 198 10.73 -11.34 -1.06
CA LEU A 198 10.33 -12.65 -1.57
C LEU A 198 10.25 -13.68 -0.45
N ILE A 199 11.27 -13.76 0.41
CA ILE A 199 11.29 -14.66 1.57
C ILE A 199 10.09 -14.37 2.48
N TRP A 200 9.84 -13.09 2.77
CA TRP A 200 8.71 -12.65 3.58
C TRP A 200 7.36 -13.09 2.97
N ILE A 201 7.10 -12.78 1.70
CA ILE A 201 5.84 -13.15 1.03
C ILE A 201 5.69 -14.68 0.98
N CYS A 202 6.74 -15.42 0.62
CA CYS A 202 6.69 -16.89 0.55
C CYS A 202 6.32 -17.50 1.91
N ALA A 203 6.92 -17.04 3.00
CA ALA A 203 6.63 -17.55 4.32
C ALA A 203 5.21 -17.18 4.78
N PHE A 204 4.82 -15.90 4.67
CA PHE A 204 3.53 -15.42 5.15
C PHE A 204 2.35 -15.92 4.34
N MET A 205 2.45 -15.92 3.01
CA MET A 205 1.34 -16.36 2.17
C MET A 205 1.12 -17.87 2.28
N LEU A 206 2.19 -18.67 2.41
CA LEU A 206 2.07 -20.12 2.62
C LEU A 206 1.37 -20.43 3.94
N VAL A 207 1.82 -19.80 5.04
CA VAL A 207 1.20 -20.01 6.35
C VAL A 207 -0.23 -19.49 6.38
N GLY A 208 -0.48 -18.29 5.84
CA GLY A 208 -1.82 -17.71 5.73
C GLY A 208 -2.77 -18.62 4.97
N ALA A 209 -2.36 -19.15 3.81
CA ALA A 209 -3.17 -20.09 3.04
C ALA A 209 -3.53 -21.36 3.82
N ARG A 210 -2.63 -21.84 4.69
CA ARG A 210 -2.86 -23.04 5.52
C ARG A 210 -3.68 -22.76 6.78
N HIS A 211 -3.66 -21.53 7.29
CA HIS A 211 -4.29 -21.12 8.53
C HIS A 211 -5.18 -19.89 8.30
N PRO A 212 -6.49 -20.07 8.02
CA PRO A 212 -7.40 -18.98 7.64
C PRO A 212 -7.48 -17.81 8.64
N GLY A 213 -7.18 -18.03 9.92
CA GLY A 213 -7.12 -16.96 10.94
C GLY A 213 -5.92 -16.02 10.81
N ALA A 214 -4.96 -16.35 9.95
CA ALA A 214 -3.78 -15.57 9.62
C ALA A 214 -3.87 -14.96 8.21
N THR A 215 -5.07 -14.91 7.58
CA THR A 215 -5.27 -14.42 6.19
C THR A 215 -5.74 -12.97 6.10
N GLU A 216 -6.08 -12.33 7.21
CA GLU A 216 -6.45 -10.92 7.18
C GLU A 216 -5.23 -10.10 6.73
N GLN A 217 -5.24 -9.64 5.48
CA GLN A 217 -4.33 -8.63 4.95
C GLN A 217 -4.26 -7.40 5.90
N SER A 218 -5.33 -7.16 6.69
CA SER A 218 -5.42 -6.17 7.77
C SER A 218 -4.62 -6.52 9.05
N ARG A 219 -4.27 -7.79 9.29
CA ARG A 219 -3.37 -8.21 10.38
C ARG A 219 -1.95 -8.53 9.88
N ILE A 220 -1.80 -9.08 8.67
CA ILE A 220 -0.50 -9.39 8.06
C ILE A 220 0.20 -8.12 7.53
N GLY A 221 -0.58 -7.08 7.18
CA GLY A 221 -0.05 -5.76 6.84
C GLY A 221 0.63 -5.07 8.02
N TYR A 222 0.40 -5.53 9.26
CA TYR A 222 1.09 -5.06 10.45
C TYR A 222 2.08 -6.11 10.95
N VAL A 223 3.36 -5.77 10.80
CA VAL A 223 4.40 -6.06 11.79
C VAL A 223 4.60 -7.54 12.12
N LEU A 224 5.30 -8.24 11.23
CA LEU A 224 6.24 -9.24 11.72
C LEU A 224 7.61 -8.93 11.09
N THR A 225 8.49 -8.35 11.91
CA THR A 225 9.93 -8.30 11.63
C THR A 225 10.46 -9.71 11.35
N HIS A 226 11.61 -9.83 10.69
CA HIS A 226 12.28 -11.12 10.43
C HIS A 226 12.36 -12.01 11.69
N VAL A 227 12.56 -11.41 12.87
CA VAL A 227 12.62 -12.10 14.18
C VAL A 227 11.25 -12.65 14.61
N GLN A 228 10.18 -11.89 14.39
CA GLN A 228 8.84 -12.34 14.74
C GLN A 228 8.31 -13.38 13.74
N LEU A 229 8.75 -13.36 12.48
CA LEU A 229 8.49 -14.45 11.53
C LEU A 229 9.12 -15.77 11.99
N LEU A 230 10.39 -15.74 12.41
CA LEU A 230 11.06 -16.93 12.96
C LEU A 230 10.35 -17.45 14.22
N THR A 231 9.94 -16.53 15.10
CA THR A 231 9.23 -16.88 16.34
C THR A 231 7.85 -17.47 16.05
N PHE A 232 7.11 -16.91 15.09
CA PHE A 232 5.80 -17.42 14.67
C PHE A 232 5.91 -18.79 13.99
N LEU A 233 6.87 -18.98 13.09
CA LEU A 233 7.15 -20.27 12.46
C LEU A 233 7.55 -21.34 13.49
N LEU A 234 8.30 -20.96 14.54
CA LEU A 234 8.64 -21.84 15.64
C LEU A 234 7.42 -22.19 16.53
N GLN A 235 6.47 -21.26 16.68
CA GLN A 235 5.23 -21.49 17.43
C GLN A 235 4.26 -22.42 16.69
N LEU A 236 4.22 -22.37 15.36
CA LEU A 236 3.43 -23.28 14.51
C LEU A 236 3.96 -24.72 14.47
N ARG A 237 5.13 -24.99 15.08
CA ARG A 237 5.73 -26.31 15.19
C ARG A 237 5.18 -27.14 16.37
N ARG A 238 4.18 -26.63 17.10
CA ARG A 238 3.44 -27.33 18.16
C ARG A 238 2.03 -27.66 17.68
#